data_AF-A0A4Y2N9E2-F1
#
_entry.id   AF-A0A4Y2N9E2-F1
#
_cell.length_a   1.000
_cell.length_b   1.000
_cell.length_c   1.000
_cell.angle_alpha   90.00
_cell.angle_beta   90.00
_cell.angle_gamma   90.00
#
_symmetry.space_group_name_H-M   'P 1'
#
loop_
_entity.id
_entity.type
_entity.pdbx_description
1 polymer ?
#
loop_
_entity_poly.entity_id
_entity_poly.type
_entity_poly.pdbx_seq_one_letter_code
_entity_poly.pdbx_strand_id
1 'polypeptide(L)'
;MYAKIESERLLYIKLNQQKLRVNEYIHLRDAVTHHGNVTDIGRMVILPATYIGSVRKMNEYTLYAMTYVRSYGRPDLFITFTTWSEINEELAHGQSPADRHYLIARVFRQKLIKCTDIITEIYIYGELNCWMHSMQWQKRGLPHAYILIWLKEKLRPGHVDSVIMADIPDVQKDSVQLFQNIWFTVIVSP
;
A
#
# COMPACT_ATOMS: atom_id res chain seq x y z
N MET A 1 23.92 1.22 3.59
CA MET A 1 23.42 0.64 4.87
C MET A 1 22.26 -0.33 4.65
N TYR A 2 21.17 0.06 3.96
CA TYR A 2 20.02 -0.83 3.66
C TYR A 2 20.39 -2.13 2.96
N ALA A 3 21.18 -2.07 1.86
CA ALA A 3 21.59 -3.27 1.12
C ALA A 3 22.35 -4.28 1.98
N LYS A 4 23.15 -3.83 2.96
CA LYS A 4 23.86 -4.72 3.88
C LYS A 4 22.88 -5.42 4.84
N ILE A 5 21.92 -4.67 5.40
CA ILE A 5 20.90 -5.22 6.30
C ILE A 5 20.02 -6.24 5.57
N GLU A 6 19.57 -5.92 4.35
CA GLU A 6 18.75 -6.85 3.56
C GLU A 6 19.53 -8.09 3.11
N SER A 7 20.82 -7.95 2.77
CA SER A 7 21.67 -9.11 2.49
C SER A 7 21.81 -10.04 3.69
N GLU A 8 22.04 -9.50 4.90
CA GLU A 8 22.10 -10.30 6.13
C GLU A 8 20.76 -10.97 6.45
N ARG A 9 19.64 -10.26 6.24
CA ARG A 9 18.30 -10.79 6.43
C ARG A 9 17.99 -11.94 5.47
N LEU A 10 18.36 -11.79 4.19
CA LEU A 10 18.23 -12.85 3.18
C LEU A 10 19.14 -14.03 3.50
N LEU A 11 20.36 -13.78 3.97
CA LEU A 11 21.29 -14.81 4.41
C LEU A 11 20.71 -15.60 5.58
N TYR A 12 20.14 -14.92 6.59
CA TYR A 12 19.47 -15.57 7.70
C TYR A 12 18.32 -16.47 7.23
N ILE A 13 17.46 -15.98 6.33
CA ILE A 13 16.35 -16.77 5.77
C ILE A 13 16.88 -18.00 5.02
N LYS A 14 17.92 -17.84 4.20
CA LYS A 14 18.57 -18.92 3.46
C LYS A 14 19.15 -20.00 4.39
N LEU A 15 19.77 -19.61 5.49
CA LEU A 15 20.41 -20.53 6.44
C LEU A 15 19.42 -21.19 7.40
N ASN A 16 18.26 -20.59 7.68
CA ASN A 16 17.32 -21.04 8.72
C ASN A 16 15.98 -21.59 8.17
N GLN A 17 15.95 -22.08 6.92
CA GLN A 17 14.72 -22.59 6.26
C GLN A 17 13.95 -23.64 7.09
N GLN A 18 14.65 -24.53 7.80
CA GLN A 18 14.00 -25.54 8.66
C GLN A 18 13.29 -24.90 9.86
N LYS A 19 13.92 -23.92 10.52
CA LYS A 19 13.31 -23.18 11.65
C LYS A 19 12.09 -22.37 11.19
N LEU A 20 12.12 -21.89 9.95
CA LEU A 20 11.00 -21.22 9.29
C LEU A 20 9.91 -22.18 8.78
N ARG A 21 10.02 -23.49 9.10
CA ARG A 21 9.06 -24.55 8.74
C ARG A 21 8.75 -24.60 7.25
N VAL A 22 9.77 -24.39 6.43
CA VAL A 22 9.61 -24.32 4.96
C VAL A 22 9.03 -25.59 4.36
N ASN A 23 9.27 -26.73 5.02
CA ASN A 23 8.77 -28.03 4.60
C ASN A 23 7.23 -28.17 4.69
N GLU A 24 6.55 -27.35 5.48
CA GLU A 24 5.07 -27.35 5.57
C GLU A 24 4.41 -26.66 4.36
N TYR A 25 5.19 -25.99 3.51
CA TYR A 25 4.69 -25.21 2.36
C TYR A 25 4.52 -26.06 1.10
N ILE A 26 3.86 -27.22 1.23
CA ILE A 26 3.74 -28.28 0.20
C ILE A 26 3.21 -27.71 -1.13
N HIS A 27 2.07 -27.02 -1.11
CA HIS A 27 1.45 -26.45 -2.31
C HIS A 27 2.33 -25.40 -3.04
N LEU A 28 3.17 -24.68 -2.30
CA LEU A 28 4.07 -23.68 -2.88
C LEU A 28 5.28 -24.34 -3.53
N ARG A 29 5.80 -25.39 -2.89
CA ARG A 29 6.90 -26.20 -3.44
C ARG A 29 6.46 -26.82 -4.77
N ASP A 30 5.26 -27.37 -4.81
CA ASP A 30 4.70 -27.98 -6.01
C ASP A 30 4.47 -26.94 -7.13
N ALA A 31 3.94 -25.76 -6.82
CA ALA A 31 3.80 -24.69 -7.81
C ALA A 31 5.16 -24.25 -8.39
N VAL A 32 6.20 -24.14 -7.55
CA VAL A 32 7.54 -23.71 -8.00
C VAL A 32 8.25 -24.81 -8.81
N THR A 33 8.08 -26.09 -8.48
CA THR A 33 8.66 -27.20 -9.25
C THR A 33 8.05 -27.35 -10.64
N HIS A 34 6.80 -26.92 -10.86
CA HIS A 34 6.18 -26.90 -12.19
C HIS A 34 6.66 -25.75 -13.09
N HIS A 35 7.38 -24.76 -12.54
CA HIS A 35 7.80 -23.54 -13.25
C HIS A 35 9.31 -23.47 -13.57
N GLY A 36 10.11 -24.52 -13.34
CA GLY A 36 11.55 -24.46 -13.62
C GLY A 36 12.25 -25.81 -13.81
N ASN A 37 13.15 -25.85 -14.81
CA ASN A 37 14.04 -26.98 -15.09
C ASN A 37 14.95 -27.26 -13.88
N VAL A 38 14.85 -28.45 -13.30
CA VAL A 38 15.49 -28.85 -12.03
C VAL A 38 17.01 -29.01 -12.16
N THR A 39 17.54 -28.99 -13.37
CA THR A 39 18.91 -29.42 -13.66
C THR A 39 19.98 -28.32 -13.54
N ASP A 40 19.62 -27.04 -13.33
CA ASP A 40 20.60 -25.94 -13.38
C ASP A 40 20.43 -24.86 -12.28
N ILE A 41 19.72 -25.16 -11.20
CA ILE A 41 19.33 -24.16 -10.20
C ILE A 41 19.92 -24.55 -8.85
N GLY A 42 20.64 -23.62 -8.21
CA GLY A 42 21.16 -23.78 -6.86
C GLY A 42 20.07 -24.08 -5.81
N ARG A 43 20.46 -24.13 -4.53
CA ARG A 43 19.52 -24.46 -3.44
C ARG A 43 18.31 -23.52 -3.42
N MET A 44 17.11 -24.07 -3.63
CA MET A 44 15.84 -23.35 -3.53
C MET A 44 15.64 -22.79 -2.11
N VAL A 45 15.33 -21.49 -2.02
CA VAL A 45 15.04 -20.79 -0.76
C VAL A 45 13.64 -20.20 -0.87
N ILE A 46 12.76 -20.59 0.05
CA ILE A 46 11.40 -20.06 0.13
C ILE A 46 11.41 -18.87 1.10
N LEU A 47 11.01 -17.72 0.60
CA LEU A 47 10.85 -16.52 1.42
C LEU A 47 9.52 -16.60 2.21
N PRO A 48 9.52 -16.30 3.52
CA PRO A 48 8.29 -16.26 4.31
C PRO A 48 7.41 -15.08 3.88
N ALA A 49 6.11 -15.16 4.19
CA ALA A 49 5.18 -14.06 3.91
C ALA A 49 5.57 -12.76 4.67
N THR A 50 6.29 -12.85 5.78
CA THR A 50 6.81 -11.68 6.50
C THR A 50 7.93 -10.93 5.76
N TYR A 51 8.47 -11.51 4.68
CA TYR A 51 9.45 -10.84 3.83
C TYR A 51 8.74 -9.95 2.81
N ILE A 52 9.04 -8.64 2.85
CA ILE A 52 8.46 -7.64 1.96
C ILE A 52 8.90 -7.94 0.53
N GLY A 53 7.95 -7.99 -0.40
CA GLY A 53 8.22 -8.32 -1.81
C GLY A 53 8.35 -9.82 -2.10
N SER A 54 8.17 -10.70 -1.11
CA SER A 54 8.05 -12.14 -1.38
C SER A 54 6.76 -12.46 -2.15
N VAL A 55 6.82 -13.48 -3.02
CA VAL A 55 5.64 -14.03 -3.71
C VAL A 55 4.53 -14.37 -2.72
N ARG A 56 4.91 -14.91 -1.55
CA ARG A 56 3.94 -15.27 -0.51
C ARG A 56 3.24 -14.08 0.10
N LYS A 57 3.96 -12.99 0.37
CA LYS A 57 3.33 -11.76 0.85
C LYS A 57 2.34 -11.22 -0.18
N MET A 58 2.71 -11.24 -1.45
CA MET A 58 1.85 -10.79 -2.54
C MET A 58 0.59 -11.65 -2.67
N ASN A 59 0.72 -12.98 -2.61
CA ASN A 59 -0.41 -13.90 -2.59
C ASN A 59 -1.30 -13.68 -1.38
N GLU A 60 -0.73 -13.49 -0.19
CA GLU A 60 -1.47 -13.21 1.04
C GLU A 60 -2.31 -11.93 0.92
N TYR A 61 -1.72 -10.83 0.42
CA TYR A 61 -2.46 -9.59 0.18
C TYR A 61 -3.58 -9.76 -0.84
N THR A 62 -3.35 -10.54 -1.89
CA THR A 62 -4.37 -10.82 -2.90
C THR A 62 -5.53 -11.62 -2.30
N LEU A 63 -5.23 -12.66 -1.51
CA LEU A 63 -6.23 -13.47 -0.84
C LEU A 63 -7.03 -12.67 0.19
N TYR A 64 -6.39 -11.76 0.94
CA TYR A 64 -7.12 -10.84 1.82
C TYR A 64 -8.05 -9.93 1.03
N ALA A 65 -7.59 -9.33 -0.07
CA ALA A 65 -8.44 -8.50 -0.93
C ALA A 65 -9.66 -9.28 -1.45
N MET A 66 -9.45 -10.50 -1.94
CA MET A 66 -10.54 -11.38 -2.39
C MET A 66 -11.50 -11.74 -1.26
N THR A 67 -11.00 -11.91 -0.03
CA THR A 67 -11.84 -12.21 1.14
C THR A 67 -12.75 -11.04 1.47
N TYR A 68 -12.24 -9.80 1.41
CA TYR A 68 -13.04 -8.59 1.59
C TYR A 68 -14.11 -8.48 0.50
N VAL A 69 -13.73 -8.67 -0.76
CA VAL A 69 -14.66 -8.62 -1.89
C VAL A 69 -15.76 -9.70 -1.78
N ARG A 70 -15.39 -10.90 -1.33
CA ARG A 70 -16.33 -12.00 -1.12
C ARG A 70 -17.31 -11.71 0.01
N SER A 71 -16.84 -11.08 1.09
CA SER A 71 -17.66 -10.82 2.29
C SER A 71 -18.53 -9.56 2.15
N TYR A 72 -18.03 -8.51 1.51
CA TYR A 72 -18.67 -7.18 1.48
C TYR A 72 -19.07 -6.73 0.07
N GLY A 73 -18.84 -7.56 -0.95
CA GLY A 73 -19.05 -7.20 -2.35
C GLY A 73 -17.95 -6.27 -2.87
N ARG A 74 -18.24 -5.55 -3.94
CA ARG A 74 -17.28 -4.60 -4.52
C ARG A 74 -17.09 -3.36 -3.63
N PRO A 75 -15.87 -2.78 -3.55
CA PRO A 75 -15.67 -1.51 -2.85
C PRO A 75 -16.50 -0.39 -3.48
N ASP A 76 -16.89 0.57 -2.64
CA ASP A 76 -17.66 1.76 -3.04
C ASP A 76 -16.75 2.86 -3.56
N LEU A 77 -15.61 3.06 -2.89
CA LEU A 77 -14.61 4.05 -3.27
C LEU A 77 -13.25 3.43 -3.52
N PHE A 78 -12.59 3.95 -4.55
CA PHE A 78 -11.20 3.70 -4.90
C PHE A 78 -10.44 5.01 -4.85
N ILE A 79 -9.61 5.19 -3.82
CA ILE A 79 -8.85 6.43 -3.63
C ILE A 79 -7.40 6.18 -4.02
N THR A 80 -6.89 7.00 -4.94
CA THR A 80 -5.47 7.07 -5.26
C THR A 80 -4.85 8.23 -4.50
N PHE A 81 -3.97 7.91 -3.56
CA PHE A 81 -3.28 8.88 -2.71
C PHE A 81 -1.85 9.11 -3.18
N THR A 82 -1.48 10.38 -3.34
CA THR A 82 -0.16 10.81 -3.84
C THR A 82 0.33 12.04 -3.07
N THR A 83 1.63 12.17 -2.81
CA THR A 83 2.16 13.34 -2.09
C THR A 83 3.26 13.99 -2.89
N TRP A 84 3.11 15.26 -3.26
CA TRP A 84 4.05 15.93 -4.18
C TRP A 84 4.55 17.30 -3.72
N SER A 85 3.71 18.15 -3.14
CA SER A 85 4.05 19.57 -2.92
C SER A 85 5.14 19.80 -1.86
N GLU A 86 5.00 19.29 -0.62
CA GLU A 86 5.99 19.62 0.44
C GLU A 86 7.34 18.94 0.25
N ILE A 87 7.38 17.84 -0.51
CA ILE A 87 8.66 17.18 -0.79
C ILE A 87 9.56 18.13 -1.58
N ASN A 88 8.99 18.91 -2.52
CA ASN A 88 9.77 19.85 -3.33
C ASN A 88 10.24 21.08 -2.53
N GLU A 89 9.46 21.53 -1.55
CA GLU A 89 9.82 22.66 -0.69
C GLU A 89 11.01 22.34 0.23
N GLU A 90 11.14 21.09 0.64
CA GLU A 90 12.21 20.61 1.52
C GLU A 90 13.48 20.17 0.77
N LEU A 91 13.51 20.24 -0.56
CA LEU A 91 14.72 19.94 -1.36
C LEU A 91 15.67 21.13 -1.35
N ALA A 92 16.96 20.86 -1.11
CA ALA A 92 17.98 21.88 -1.29
C ALA A 92 18.20 22.18 -2.78
N HIS A 93 18.73 23.36 -3.11
CA HIS A 93 19.06 23.73 -4.49
C HIS A 93 19.88 22.64 -5.20
N GLY A 94 19.38 22.20 -6.37
CA GLY A 94 20.02 21.19 -7.20
C GLY A 94 19.78 19.74 -6.76
N GLN A 95 19.03 19.48 -5.70
CA GLN A 95 18.65 18.13 -5.30
C GLN A 95 17.36 17.69 -6.01
N SER A 96 17.34 16.43 -6.39
CA SER A 96 16.13 15.76 -6.87
C SER A 96 15.44 15.00 -5.73
N PRO A 97 14.13 14.70 -5.83
CA PRO A 97 13.46 13.82 -4.89
C PRO A 97 14.17 12.46 -4.74
N ALA A 98 14.74 11.94 -5.82
CA ALA A 98 15.52 10.70 -5.81
C ALA A 98 16.78 10.79 -4.92
N ASP A 99 17.27 11.97 -4.56
CA ASP A 99 18.40 12.10 -3.65
C ASP A 99 17.97 11.98 -2.18
N ARG A 100 16.68 12.16 -1.87
CA ARG A 100 16.13 12.16 -0.50
C ARG A 100 15.01 11.13 -0.28
N HIS A 101 15.23 9.88 -0.68
CA HIS A 101 14.28 8.77 -0.50
C HIS A 101 13.70 8.63 0.93
N TYR A 102 14.51 8.86 1.97
CA TYR A 102 14.04 8.78 3.36
C TYR A 102 13.01 9.87 3.71
N LEU A 103 13.24 11.10 3.23
CA LEU A 103 12.31 12.21 3.42
C LEU A 103 10.97 11.90 2.76
N ILE A 104 11.02 11.44 1.51
CA ILE A 104 9.84 11.00 0.77
C ILE A 104 9.06 9.94 1.56
N ALA A 105 9.73 8.87 1.98
CA ALA A 105 9.08 7.77 2.70
C ALA A 105 8.44 8.23 4.01
N ARG A 106 9.10 9.13 4.74
CA ARG A 106 8.62 9.66 6.02
C ARG A 106 7.42 10.56 5.83
N VAL A 107 7.50 11.54 4.92
CA VAL A 107 6.41 12.49 4.62
C VAL A 107 5.20 11.73 4.08
N PHE A 108 5.40 10.85 3.10
CA PHE A 108 4.33 10.03 2.54
C PHE A 108 3.64 9.19 3.62
N ARG A 109 4.40 8.49 4.47
CA ARG A 109 3.83 7.68 5.56
C ARG A 109 3.00 8.50 6.54
N GLN A 110 3.52 9.66 6.97
CA GLN A 110 2.81 10.51 7.92
C GLN A 110 1.48 11.02 7.33
N LYS A 111 1.48 11.41 6.07
CA LYS A 111 0.25 11.86 5.40
C LYS A 111 -0.72 10.74 5.11
N LEU A 112 -0.22 9.55 4.73
CA LEU A 112 -1.07 8.39 4.51
C LEU A 112 -1.80 8.02 5.81
N ILE A 113 -1.10 8.02 6.96
CA ILE A 113 -1.72 7.78 8.27
C ILE A 113 -2.81 8.83 8.56
N LYS A 114 -2.50 10.12 8.40
CA LYS A 114 -3.49 11.18 8.59
C LYS A 114 -4.70 11.01 7.66
N CYS A 115 -4.46 10.69 6.39
CA CYS A 115 -5.52 10.44 5.41
C CYS A 115 -6.41 9.26 5.82
N THR A 116 -5.82 8.15 6.27
CA THR A 116 -6.59 7.02 6.78
C THR A 116 -7.38 7.38 8.03
N ASP A 117 -6.80 8.13 8.97
CA ASP A 117 -7.50 8.56 10.19
C ASP A 117 -8.68 9.48 9.88
N ILE A 118 -8.54 10.39 8.90
CA ILE A 118 -9.65 11.24 8.43
C ILE A 118 -10.78 10.39 7.84
N ILE A 119 -10.43 9.34 7.08
CA ILE A 119 -11.42 8.44 6.48
C ILE A 119 -12.10 7.58 7.54
N THR A 120 -11.35 7.00 8.47
CA THR A 120 -11.84 5.94 9.37
C THR A 120 -12.35 6.45 10.72
N GLU A 121 -11.79 7.55 11.23
CA GLU A 121 -12.13 8.08 12.56
C GLU A 121 -13.02 9.34 12.46
N ILE A 122 -12.79 10.18 11.45
CA ILE A 122 -13.59 11.41 11.23
C ILE A 122 -14.79 11.12 10.33
N TYR A 123 -14.83 9.95 9.67
CA TYR A 123 -15.95 9.49 8.84
C TYR A 123 -16.36 10.48 7.76
N ILE A 124 -15.39 11.07 7.04
CA ILE A 124 -15.69 12.07 5.98
C ILE A 124 -16.58 11.53 4.85
N TYR A 125 -16.62 10.20 4.66
CA TYR A 125 -17.50 9.53 3.69
C TYR A 125 -18.66 8.78 4.36
N GLY A 126 -18.88 8.98 5.66
CA GLY A 126 -19.80 8.20 6.49
C GLY A 126 -19.16 6.96 7.11
N GLU A 127 -19.95 6.16 7.81
CA GLU A 127 -19.49 4.92 8.47
C GLU A 127 -18.98 3.87 7.46
N LEU A 128 -17.91 3.17 7.82
CA LEU A 128 -17.28 2.14 7.00
C LEU A 128 -17.60 0.75 7.57
N ASN A 129 -17.93 -0.20 6.70
CA ASN A 129 -17.95 -1.62 7.05
C ASN A 129 -16.53 -2.17 7.16
N CYS A 130 -15.68 -1.80 6.19
CA CYS A 130 -14.27 -2.16 6.19
C CYS A 130 -13.51 -1.26 5.19
N TRP A 131 -12.19 -1.30 5.29
CA TRP A 131 -11.28 -0.63 4.37
C TRP A 131 -9.98 -1.43 4.24
N MET A 132 -9.25 -1.20 3.16
CA MET A 132 -7.89 -1.68 3.03
C MET A 132 -7.07 -0.72 2.19
N HIS A 133 -5.76 -0.74 2.33
CA HIS A 133 -4.88 0.02 1.44
C HIS A 133 -3.68 -0.82 1.01
N SER A 134 -3.12 -0.47 -0.14
CA SER A 134 -1.85 -0.99 -0.62
C SER A 134 -0.94 0.17 -1.01
N MET A 135 0.37 0.00 -0.79
CA MET A 135 1.38 0.98 -1.17
C MET A 135 2.25 0.41 -2.29
N GLN A 136 2.49 1.22 -3.32
CA GLN A 136 3.35 0.87 -4.43
C GLN A 136 4.45 1.93 -4.59
N TRP A 137 5.70 1.46 -4.55
CA TRP A 137 6.86 2.26 -4.89
C TRP A 137 7.16 2.08 -6.37
N GLN A 138 6.96 3.14 -7.16
CA GLN A 138 7.31 3.11 -8.58
C GLN A 138 8.82 3.21 -8.76
N LYS A 139 9.39 2.46 -9.72
CA LYS A 139 10.85 2.34 -9.94
C LYS A 139 11.59 3.67 -10.15
N ARG A 140 10.88 4.75 -10.47
CA ARG A 140 11.41 6.11 -10.72
C ARG A 140 10.52 7.21 -10.16
N GLY A 141 9.55 6.86 -9.31
CA GLY A 141 8.47 7.76 -8.90
C GLY A 141 8.27 7.78 -7.39
N LEU A 142 7.49 8.75 -6.93
CA LEU A 142 7.09 8.80 -5.54
C LEU A 142 6.16 7.62 -5.20
N PRO A 143 6.05 7.29 -3.92
CA PRO A 143 5.09 6.29 -3.48
C PRO A 143 3.66 6.72 -3.82
N HIS A 144 2.87 5.74 -4.24
CA HIS A 144 1.43 5.86 -4.38
C HIS A 144 0.77 4.89 -3.42
N ALA A 145 -0.40 5.26 -2.90
CA ALA A 145 -1.26 4.34 -2.18
C ALA A 145 -2.61 4.23 -2.89
N TYR A 146 -3.13 3.01 -2.94
CA TYR A 146 -4.49 2.72 -3.35
C TYR A 146 -5.27 2.32 -2.11
N ILE A 147 -6.34 3.04 -1.81
CA ILE A 147 -7.21 2.81 -0.65
C ILE A 147 -8.58 2.38 -1.18
N LEU A 148 -9.06 1.24 -0.71
CA LEU A 148 -10.38 0.69 -1.01
C LEU A 148 -11.27 0.85 0.21
N ILE A 149 -12.49 1.32 0.01
CA ILE A 149 -13.47 1.56 1.09
C ILE A 149 -14.79 0.86 0.77
N TRP A 150 -15.36 0.21 1.78
CA TRP A 150 -16.73 -0.28 1.77
C TRP A 150 -17.53 0.52 2.79
N LEU A 151 -18.44 1.33 2.29
CA LEU A 151 -19.33 2.16 3.11
C LEU A 151 -20.46 1.30 3.68
N LYS A 152 -20.91 1.66 4.87
CA LYS A 152 -22.10 1.08 5.49
C LYS A 152 -23.35 1.52 4.75
N GLU A 153 -23.41 2.81 4.40
CA GLU A 153 -24.44 3.36 3.52
C GLU A 153 -23.87 3.55 2.11
N LYS A 154 -24.50 2.90 1.12
CA LYS A 154 -24.06 2.96 -0.27
C LYS A 154 -24.28 4.35 -0.87
N LEU A 155 -23.33 4.78 -1.71
CA LEU A 155 -23.46 6.03 -2.46
C LEU A 155 -24.62 5.92 -3.44
N ARG A 156 -25.47 6.96 -3.44
CA ARG A 156 -26.54 7.11 -4.43
C ARG A 156 -25.95 7.81 -5.66
N PRO A 157 -26.43 7.50 -6.88
CA PRO A 157 -25.93 8.14 -8.10
C PRO A 157 -25.87 9.67 -8.04
N GLY A 158 -26.87 10.32 -7.44
CA GLY A 158 -26.90 11.78 -7.29
C GLY A 158 -25.90 12.38 -6.30
N HIS A 159 -25.21 11.55 -5.49
CA HIS A 159 -24.19 12.00 -4.54
C HIS A 159 -22.76 11.73 -5.03
N VAL A 160 -22.60 11.03 -6.16
CA VAL A 160 -21.29 10.65 -6.71
C VAL A 160 -20.42 11.90 -6.95
N ASP A 161 -20.98 12.95 -7.54
CA ASP A 161 -20.23 14.18 -7.83
C ASP A 161 -19.77 14.92 -6.57
N SER A 162 -20.50 14.76 -5.45
CA SER A 162 -20.08 15.36 -4.17
C SER A 162 -18.91 14.62 -3.51
N VAL A 163 -18.66 13.37 -3.93
CA VAL A 163 -17.63 12.48 -3.37
C VAL A 163 -16.42 12.36 -4.29
N ILE A 164 -16.64 12.42 -5.61
CA ILE A 164 -15.57 12.57 -6.61
C ILE A 164 -15.05 14.00 -6.52
N MET A 165 -14.11 14.22 -5.61
CA MET A 165 -13.39 15.47 -5.49
C MET A 165 -11.91 15.21 -5.81
N ALA A 166 -11.34 16.09 -6.62
CA ALA A 166 -9.89 16.15 -6.85
C ALA A 166 -9.21 17.23 -5.97
N ASP A 167 -10.02 17.99 -5.22
CA ASP A 167 -9.62 19.24 -4.58
C ASP A 167 -9.59 19.20 -3.05
N ILE A 168 -8.77 20.12 -2.55
CA ILE A 168 -8.34 20.33 -1.17
C ILE A 168 -9.52 20.84 -0.31
N PRO A 169 -9.73 20.29 0.90
CA PRO A 169 -10.59 20.93 1.90
C PRO A 169 -10.01 22.30 2.28
N ASP A 170 -10.82 23.36 2.16
CA ASP A 170 -10.38 24.75 2.25
C ASP A 170 -10.04 25.10 3.71
N VAL A 171 -8.79 25.51 3.94
CA VAL A 171 -8.25 25.86 5.28
C VAL A 171 -9.07 26.94 5.99
N GLN A 172 -9.79 27.80 5.26
CA GLN A 172 -10.64 28.83 5.85
C GLN A 172 -12.09 28.40 6.09
N LYS A 173 -12.57 27.39 5.38
CA LYS A 173 -13.96 26.91 5.42
C LYS A 173 -14.12 25.65 6.26
N ASP A 174 -13.11 24.78 6.21
CA ASP A 174 -13.02 23.52 6.92
C ASP A 174 -12.13 23.74 8.15
N SER A 175 -12.77 23.93 9.29
CA SER A 175 -12.16 24.31 10.56
C SER A 175 -11.26 23.21 11.15
N VAL A 176 -10.17 22.85 10.49
CA VAL A 176 -9.22 21.89 11.01
C VAL A 176 -7.81 22.18 10.47
N GLN A 177 -6.85 22.39 11.36
CA GLN A 177 -5.40 22.44 11.08
C GLN A 177 -4.82 21.16 10.43
N LEU A 178 -5.67 20.18 10.06
CA LEU A 178 -5.30 18.87 9.52
C LEU A 178 -5.25 18.81 7.99
N PHE A 179 -5.76 19.82 7.28
CA PHE A 179 -5.94 19.79 5.82
C PHE A 179 -4.77 20.30 4.98
N GLN A 180 -3.65 20.68 5.59
CA GLN A 180 -2.52 21.17 4.81
C GLN A 180 -1.93 20.05 3.93
N ASN A 181 -2.20 20.19 2.62
CA ASN A 181 -1.47 19.61 1.49
C ASN A 181 -1.60 18.08 1.28
N ILE A 182 -2.74 17.48 1.58
CA ILE A 182 -3.01 16.08 1.21
C ILE A 182 -3.71 16.04 -0.16
N TRP A 183 -3.03 15.48 -1.18
CA TRP A 183 -3.58 15.32 -2.52
C TRP A 183 -4.03 13.87 -2.73
N PHE A 184 -5.29 13.67 -3.10
CA PHE A 184 -5.78 12.36 -3.50
C PHE A 184 -6.88 12.50 -4.55
N THR A 185 -6.99 11.49 -5.41
CA THR A 185 -8.05 11.39 -6.39
C THR A 185 -8.99 10.29 -5.95
N VAL A 186 -10.27 10.62 -5.79
CA VAL A 186 -11.32 9.64 -5.49
C VAL A 186 -11.97 9.20 -6.79
N ILE A 187 -12.04 7.89 -7.01
CA ILE A 187 -12.79 7.28 -8.10
C ILE A 187 -13.89 6.43 -7.46
N VAL A 188 -15.15 6.69 -7.81
CA VAL A 188 -16.26 5.83 -7.42
C VAL A 188 -16.22 4.58 -8.29
N SER A 189 -16.35 3.41 -7.67
CA SER A 189 -16.37 2.16 -8.42
C SER A 189 -17.66 2.13 -9.29
N PRO A 190 -17.59 1.84 -10.61
CA PRO A 190 -18.71 1.91 -11.56
C PRO A 190 -19.83 0.90 -11.30
#